data_AF-A0ABD5N1E5-F1
#
_entry.id   AF-A0ABD5N1E5-F1
#
_cell.length_a   1.000
_cell.length_b   1.000
_cell.length_c   1.000
_cell.angle_alpha   90.00
_cell.angle_beta   90.00
_cell.angle_gamma   90.00
#
_symmetry.space_group_name_H-M   'P 1'
#
loop_
_entity.id
_entity.type
_entity.pdbx_description
1 polymer ?
#
loop_
_entity_poly.entity_id
_entity_poly.type
_entity_poly.pdbx_seq_one_letter_code
_entity_poly.pdbx_strand_id
1 'polypeptide(L)'
;MGFRFGYLTPKQRKYWSLRRSGLTQADISRKMDVTRQTVNKTFNAIDSRVSKALLEAAQINRIETTRLDHEKGYLLGRSPSLRLDVLMTLSERNGIQIWYKGESGCSECTGRDSCKKKLLIEAEDRGIQLPEKAEDKEPSELADILFKKILEE
;
A
#
# COMPACT_ATOMS: atom_id res chain seq x y z
N MET A 1 -19.72 -1.26 10.91
CA MET A 1 -18.88 -0.05 10.89
C MET A 1 -17.45 -0.47 10.54
N GLY A 2 -17.08 -0.49 9.27
CA GLY A 2 -15.74 -0.94 8.85
C GLY A 2 -14.75 0.23 8.89
N PHE A 3 -13.72 0.14 9.73
CA PHE A 3 -12.55 1.02 9.73
C PHE A 3 -11.74 0.81 8.42
N ARG A 4 -12.33 1.07 7.25
CA ARG A 4 -11.64 0.92 5.95
C ARG A 4 -10.65 2.06 5.66
N PHE A 5 -10.76 3.19 6.37
CA PHE A 5 -10.02 4.43 6.04
C PHE A 5 -9.44 5.18 7.26
N GLY A 6 -9.40 4.54 8.44
CA GLY A 6 -9.15 5.22 9.72
C GLY A 6 -7.69 5.32 10.17
N TYR A 7 -6.72 4.82 9.40
CA TYR A 7 -5.32 4.73 9.87
C TYR A 7 -4.64 6.09 10.00
N LEU A 8 -4.98 7.02 9.11
CA LEU A 8 -4.46 8.38 9.08
C LEU A 8 -5.60 9.38 9.07
N THR A 9 -5.45 10.49 9.78
CA THR A 9 -6.42 11.60 9.70
C THR A 9 -6.40 12.23 8.30
N PRO A 10 -7.45 12.96 7.87
CA PRO A 10 -7.43 13.66 6.58
C PRO A 10 -6.21 14.57 6.40
N LYS A 11 -5.78 15.26 7.46
CA LYS A 11 -4.55 16.07 7.45
C LYS A 11 -3.32 15.19 7.23
N GLN A 12 -3.18 14.10 7.99
CA GLN A 12 -2.05 13.18 7.85
C GLN A 12 -1.97 12.54 6.46
N ARG A 13 -3.11 12.15 5.87
CA ARG A 13 -3.18 11.64 4.49
C ARG A 13 -2.62 12.65 3.49
N LYS A 14 -3.05 13.91 3.58
CA LYS A 14 -2.51 14.97 2.72
C LYS A 14 -0.99 15.13 2.84
N TYR A 15 -0.44 15.11 4.06
CA TYR A 15 1.01 15.15 4.26
C TYR A 15 1.71 13.93 3.65
N TRP A 16 1.14 12.75 3.84
CA TRP A 16 1.70 11.49 3.35
C TRP A 16 1.68 11.41 1.81
N SER A 17 0.58 11.80 1.17
CA SER A 17 0.48 11.90 -0.29
C SER A 17 1.50 12.88 -0.88
N LEU A 18 1.72 14.04 -0.24
CA LEU A 18 2.75 14.99 -0.67
C LEU A 18 4.17 14.41 -0.55
N ARG A 19 4.46 13.66 0.53
CA ARG A 19 5.75 12.96 0.67
C ARG A 19 5.95 11.93 -0.45
N ARG A 20 4.94 11.09 -0.70
CA ARG A 20 5.01 10.02 -1.71
C ARG A 20 5.08 10.53 -3.15
N SER A 21 4.65 11.77 -3.41
CA SER A 21 4.85 12.45 -4.71
C SER A 21 6.24 13.09 -4.85
N GLY A 22 7.15 12.88 -3.88
CA GLY A 22 8.54 13.32 -3.97
C GLY A 22 8.80 14.75 -3.46
N LEU A 23 7.82 15.41 -2.84
CA LEU A 23 8.05 16.76 -2.29
C LEU A 23 8.94 16.72 -1.05
N THR A 24 9.85 17.68 -0.95
CA THR A 24 10.71 17.81 0.23
C THR A 24 9.93 18.34 1.44
N GLN A 25 10.47 18.15 2.65
CA GLN A 25 9.88 18.77 3.86
C GLN A 25 9.74 20.29 3.73
N ALA A 26 10.63 20.96 2.98
CA ALA A 26 10.57 22.39 2.74
C ALA A 26 9.43 22.78 1.79
N ASP A 27 9.20 21.99 0.74
CA ASP A 27 8.06 22.19 -0.16
C ASP A 27 6.74 21.99 0.56
N ILE A 28 6.67 20.94 1.39
CA ILE A 28 5.48 20.61 2.16
C ILE A 28 5.22 21.66 3.24
N SER A 29 6.26 22.16 3.90
CA SER A 29 6.12 23.23 4.90
C SER A 29 5.51 24.49 4.29
N ARG A 30 5.98 24.89 3.09
CA ARG A 30 5.40 26.01 2.32
C ARG A 30 3.97 25.74 1.89
N LYS A 31 3.70 24.57 1.31
CA LYS A 31 2.38 24.21 0.77
C LYS A 31 1.31 24.05 1.86
N MET A 32 1.73 23.68 3.07
CA MET A 32 0.83 23.46 4.21
C MET A 32 0.81 24.63 5.20
N ASP A 33 1.56 25.70 4.92
CA ASP A 33 1.71 26.89 5.77
C ASP A 33 2.08 26.54 7.23
N VAL A 34 3.14 25.75 7.38
CA VAL A 34 3.65 25.31 8.70
C VAL A 34 5.18 25.34 8.73
N THR A 35 5.75 25.18 9.93
CA THR A 35 7.20 25.01 10.09
C THR A 35 7.66 23.61 9.66
N ARG A 36 8.93 23.49 9.27
CA ARG A 36 9.56 22.17 8.99
C ARG A 36 9.52 21.24 10.20
N GLN A 37 9.61 21.77 11.42
CA GLN A 37 9.49 20.98 12.65
C GLN A 37 8.10 20.34 12.77
N THR A 38 7.05 21.08 12.41
CA THR A 38 5.67 20.54 12.36
C THR A 38 5.53 19.46 11.30
N VAL A 39 6.16 19.63 10.12
CA VAL A 39 6.20 18.57 9.08
C VAL A 39 6.88 17.32 9.63
N ASN A 40 8.07 17.45 10.21
CA ASN A 40 8.83 16.32 10.76
C ASN A 40 8.07 15.56 11.86
N LYS A 41 7.46 16.29 12.81
CA LYS A 41 6.60 15.68 13.84
C LYS A 41 5.39 14.96 13.23
N THR A 42 4.80 15.54 12.19
CA THR A 42 3.66 14.93 11.49
C THR A 42 4.07 13.65 10.77
N PHE A 43 5.25 13.62 10.13
CA PHE A 43 5.78 12.42 9.50
C PHE A 43 6.09 11.32 10.51
N ASN A 44 6.75 11.61 11.62
CA ASN A 44 6.97 10.59 12.67
C ASN A 44 5.66 9.96 13.16
N ALA A 45 4.59 10.76 13.30
CA ALA A 45 3.28 10.27 13.68
C ALA A 45 2.61 9.43 12.58
N ILE A 46 2.80 9.79 11.31
CA ILE A 46 2.32 9.01 10.15
C ILE A 46 3.06 7.67 10.11
N ASP A 47 4.39 7.69 10.18
CA ASP A 47 5.26 6.51 10.05
C ASP A 47 4.96 5.47 11.13
N SER A 48 4.74 5.94 12.37
CA SER A 48 4.29 5.08 13.48
C SER A 48 2.92 4.44 13.21
N ARG A 49 1.95 5.22 12.69
CA ARG A 49 0.60 4.73 12.40
C ARG A 49 0.56 3.75 11.23
N VAL A 50 1.28 4.04 10.16
CA VAL A 50 1.40 3.16 8.98
C VAL A 50 2.07 1.85 9.37
N SER A 51 3.20 1.92 10.10
CA SER A 51 3.91 0.74 10.61
C SER A 51 3.00 -0.12 11.47
N LYS A 52 2.33 0.48 12.46
CA LYS A 52 1.40 -0.23 13.34
C LYS A 52 0.28 -0.90 12.56
N ALA A 53 -0.34 -0.18 11.63
CA ALA A 53 -1.44 -0.69 10.82
C ALA A 53 -1.03 -1.92 9.99
N LEU A 54 0.12 -1.86 9.32
CA LEU A 54 0.63 -2.96 8.50
C LEU A 54 1.07 -4.16 9.36
N LEU A 55 1.75 -3.93 10.49
CA LEU A 55 2.19 -4.99 11.39
C LEU A 55 1.02 -5.69 12.09
N GLU A 56 0.02 -4.96 12.55
CA GLU A 56 -1.21 -5.55 13.13
C GLU A 56 -1.94 -6.39 12.09
N ALA A 57 -2.07 -5.88 10.86
CA ALA A 57 -2.69 -6.63 9.78
C ALA A 57 -1.87 -7.89 9.42
N ALA A 58 -0.54 -7.82 9.39
CA ALA A 58 0.33 -8.97 9.18
C ALA A 58 0.14 -10.01 10.29
N GLN A 59 0.09 -9.58 11.55
CA GLN A 59 -0.12 -10.45 12.70
C GLN A 59 -1.48 -11.17 12.64
N ILE A 60 -2.57 -10.44 12.36
CA ILE A 60 -3.93 -11.00 12.23
C ILE A 60 -3.98 -12.06 11.11
N ASN A 61 -3.28 -11.82 10.01
CA ASN A 61 -3.25 -12.71 8.86
C ASN A 61 -2.13 -13.76 8.92
N ARG A 62 -1.43 -13.88 10.07
CA ARG A 62 -0.32 -14.83 10.30
C ARG A 62 0.78 -14.73 9.22
N ILE A 63 1.13 -13.50 8.87
CA ILE A 63 2.18 -13.20 7.90
C ILE A 63 3.48 -12.91 8.64
N GLU A 64 4.51 -13.68 8.35
CA GLU A 64 5.86 -13.45 8.87
C GLU A 64 6.48 -12.27 8.12
N THR A 65 6.65 -11.15 8.81
CA THR A 65 7.16 -9.92 8.21
C THR A 65 8.63 -10.04 7.87
N THR A 66 8.99 -9.76 6.62
CA THR A 66 10.38 -9.75 6.12
C THR A 66 10.90 -8.34 5.92
N ARG A 67 10.05 -7.42 5.44
CA ARG A 67 10.42 -6.00 5.22
C ARG A 67 9.21 -5.11 5.43
N LEU A 68 9.43 -3.93 6.01
CA LEU A 68 8.42 -2.89 6.17
C LEU A 68 8.98 -1.58 5.64
N ASP A 69 8.22 -0.91 4.78
CA ASP A 69 8.49 0.45 4.32
C ASP A 69 7.27 1.32 4.60
N HIS A 70 7.32 2.06 5.70
CA HIS A 70 6.22 2.93 6.11
C HIS A 70 6.11 4.19 5.25
N GLU A 71 7.19 4.61 4.59
CA GLU A 71 7.18 5.77 3.71
C GLU A 71 6.37 5.48 2.46
N LYS A 72 6.69 4.35 1.82
CA LYS A 72 6.02 3.82 0.63
C LYS A 72 4.71 3.08 0.97
N GLY A 73 4.45 2.81 2.24
CA GLY A 73 3.21 2.21 2.72
C GLY A 73 3.02 0.75 2.30
N TYR A 74 4.06 -0.07 2.46
CA TYR A 74 3.94 -1.50 2.22
C TYR A 74 4.74 -2.35 3.20
N LEU A 75 4.34 -3.61 3.32
CA LEU A 75 5.01 -4.66 4.07
C LEU A 75 5.14 -5.90 3.18
N LEU A 76 6.31 -6.50 3.19
CA LEU A 76 6.56 -7.81 2.60
C LEU A 76 6.66 -8.84 3.70
N GLY A 77 6.12 -10.01 3.43
CA GLY A 77 6.25 -11.14 4.33
C GLY A 77 5.97 -12.46 3.63
N ARG A 78 5.88 -13.51 4.42
CA ARG A 78 5.57 -14.86 3.96
C ARG A 78 4.40 -15.41 4.75
N SER A 79 3.47 -16.08 4.07
CA SER A 79 2.45 -16.89 4.73
C SER A 79 3.01 -18.28 5.01
N PRO A 80 3.17 -18.71 6.27
CA PRO A 80 3.70 -20.05 6.57
C PRO A 80 2.78 -21.17 6.10
N SER A 81 1.45 -20.96 6.20
CA SER A 81 0.44 -21.94 5.80
C SER A 81 0.37 -22.14 4.30
N LEU A 82 0.47 -21.06 3.51
CA LEU A 82 0.40 -21.11 2.06
C LEU A 82 1.78 -21.29 1.41
N ARG A 83 2.85 -21.04 2.16
CA ARG A 83 4.24 -21.00 1.68
C ARG A 83 4.47 -19.98 0.54
N LEU A 84 3.63 -18.96 0.46
CA LEU A 84 3.68 -17.90 -0.55
C LEU A 84 4.24 -16.60 0.04
N ASP A 85 4.90 -15.83 -0.83
CA ASP A 85 5.28 -14.44 -0.55
C ASP A 85 4.05 -13.55 -0.57
N VAL A 86 4.04 -12.55 0.30
CA VAL A 86 2.88 -11.69 0.57
C VAL A 86 3.32 -10.24 0.55
N LEU A 87 2.56 -9.41 -0.16
CA LEU A 87 2.68 -7.97 -0.17
C LEU A 87 1.43 -7.40 0.46
N MET A 88 1.62 -6.65 1.52
CA MET A 88 0.57 -5.88 2.16
C MET A 88 0.78 -4.42 1.80
N THR A 89 -0.24 -3.77 1.26
CA THR A 89 -0.17 -2.34 0.91
C THR A 89 -1.16 -1.55 1.74
N LEU A 90 -0.79 -0.32 2.05
CA LEU A 90 -1.71 0.70 2.55
C LEU A 90 -1.79 1.82 1.51
N SER A 91 -2.99 2.08 1.00
CA SER A 91 -3.27 3.21 0.12
C SER A 91 -4.47 4.02 0.58
N GLU A 92 -4.58 5.26 0.10
CA GLU A 92 -5.67 6.16 0.50
C GLU A 92 -7.01 5.66 0.00
N ARG A 93 -7.04 5.09 -1.21
CA ARG A 93 -8.26 4.62 -1.88
C ARG A 93 -8.65 3.20 -1.51
N ASN A 94 -7.70 2.31 -1.21
CA ASN A 94 -8.01 0.91 -0.88
C ASN A 94 -7.89 0.56 0.61
N GLY A 95 -7.29 1.42 1.44
CA GLY A 95 -6.92 1.03 2.82
C GLY A 95 -5.86 -0.07 2.81
N ILE A 96 -5.88 -0.97 3.80
CA ILE A 96 -4.97 -2.13 3.79
C ILE A 96 -5.49 -3.18 2.82
N GLN A 97 -4.62 -3.61 1.90
CA GLN A 97 -4.83 -4.78 1.04
C GLN A 97 -3.70 -5.80 1.24
N ILE A 98 -4.00 -7.06 0.94
CA ILE A 98 -3.08 -8.20 1.04
C ILE A 98 -3.09 -8.90 -0.31
N TRP A 99 -1.91 -9.10 -0.86
CA TRP A 99 -1.69 -9.72 -2.15
C TRP A 99 -0.80 -10.93 -1.94
N TYR A 100 -1.18 -12.08 -2.49
CA TYR A 100 -0.39 -13.31 -2.46
C TYR A 100 0.27 -13.50 -3.82
N LYS A 101 1.59 -13.65 -3.82
CA LYS A 101 2.37 -13.87 -5.04
C LYS A 101 2.04 -15.24 -5.62
N GLY A 102 1.76 -15.31 -6.91
CA GLY A 102 1.46 -16.57 -7.61
C GLY A 102 0.18 -17.27 -7.17
N GLU A 103 -0.76 -16.57 -6.54
CA GLU A 103 -2.08 -17.13 -6.23
C GLU A 103 -2.85 -17.44 -7.53
N SER A 104 -3.33 -18.67 -7.67
CA SER A 104 -4.15 -19.11 -8.81
C SER A 104 -5.63 -19.24 -8.42
N GLY A 105 -6.54 -19.28 -9.39
CA GLY A 105 -7.98 -19.50 -9.16
C GLY A 105 -8.85 -18.24 -9.21
N CYS A 106 -8.34 -17.15 -9.79
CA CYS A 106 -9.11 -15.92 -9.98
C CYS A 106 -10.32 -16.09 -10.94
N SER A 107 -10.35 -17.13 -11.77
CA SER A 107 -11.46 -17.43 -12.69
C SER A 107 -12.75 -17.84 -11.98
N GLU A 108 -12.63 -18.52 -10.83
CA GLU A 108 -13.77 -19.01 -10.04
C GLU A 108 -14.07 -18.12 -8.83
N CYS A 109 -13.27 -17.07 -8.62
CA CYS A 109 -13.39 -16.17 -7.49
C CYS A 109 -14.51 -15.15 -7.71
N THR A 110 -15.53 -15.17 -6.85
CA THR A 110 -16.64 -14.19 -6.85
C THR A 110 -16.18 -12.74 -6.62
N GLY A 111 -15.00 -12.54 -6.05
CA GLY A 111 -14.40 -11.23 -5.80
C GLY A 111 -13.48 -10.71 -6.90
N ARG A 112 -13.37 -11.41 -8.03
CA ARG A 112 -12.42 -11.14 -9.12
C ARG A 112 -12.40 -9.68 -9.58
N ASP A 113 -13.54 -9.12 -9.96
CA ASP A 113 -13.61 -7.76 -10.50
C ASP A 113 -13.26 -6.69 -9.46
N SER A 114 -13.68 -6.93 -8.22
CA SER A 114 -13.31 -6.08 -7.07
C SER A 114 -11.81 -6.12 -6.82
N CYS A 115 -11.20 -7.30 -6.90
CA CYS A 115 -9.76 -7.50 -6.77
C CYS A 115 -9.01 -6.75 -7.89
N LYS A 116 -9.39 -6.97 -9.15
CA LYS A 116 -8.84 -6.27 -10.32
C LYS A 116 -8.92 -4.77 -10.15
N LYS A 117 -10.09 -4.23 -9.81
CA LYS A 117 -10.28 -2.79 -9.60
C LYS A 117 -9.33 -2.23 -8.53
N LYS A 118 -9.15 -2.93 -7.41
CA LYS A 118 -8.23 -2.49 -6.35
C LYS A 118 -6.77 -2.51 -6.81
N LEU A 119 -6.36 -3.52 -7.57
CA LEU A 119 -5.00 -3.61 -8.12
C LEU A 119 -4.71 -2.46 -9.10
N LEU A 120 -5.66 -2.14 -9.98
CA LEU A 120 -5.54 -1.00 -10.90
C LEU A 120 -5.43 0.33 -10.14
N ILE A 121 -6.29 0.54 -9.13
CA ILE A 121 -6.24 1.71 -8.24
C ILE A 121 -4.90 1.79 -7.50
N GLU A 122 -4.37 0.66 -7.03
CA GLU A 122 -3.10 0.61 -6.30
C GLU A 122 -1.93 0.99 -7.21
N ALA A 123 -1.93 0.53 -8.46
CA ALA A 123 -0.91 0.90 -9.44
C ALA A 123 -0.94 2.40 -9.74
N GLU A 124 -2.13 2.95 -9.99
CA GLU A 124 -2.33 4.38 -10.22
C GLU A 124 -1.89 5.22 -9.00
N ASP A 125 -2.26 4.81 -7.78
CA ASP A 125 -1.87 5.50 -6.53
C ASP A 125 -0.35 5.54 -6.30
N ARG A 126 0.38 4.60 -6.90
CA ARG A 126 1.84 4.49 -6.80
C ARG A 126 2.56 5.07 -8.02
N GLY A 127 1.83 5.52 -9.05
CA GLY A 127 2.43 5.95 -10.31
C GLY A 127 3.09 4.82 -11.09
N ILE A 128 2.73 3.56 -10.82
CA ILE A 128 3.28 2.39 -11.49
C ILE A 128 2.61 2.25 -12.86
N GLN A 129 3.40 2.31 -13.92
CA GLN A 129 2.93 2.05 -15.27
C GLN A 129 2.72 0.53 -15.46
N LEU A 130 1.46 0.14 -15.61
CA LEU A 130 1.08 -1.22 -15.97
C LEU A 130 1.26 -1.46 -17.48
N PRO A 131 1.52 -2.70 -17.91
CA PRO A 131 1.64 -3.03 -19.33
C PRO A 131 0.34 -2.74 -20.10
N GLU A 132 0.45 -2.56 -21.41
CA GLU A 132 -0.72 -2.45 -22.29
C GLU A 132 -1.68 -3.63 -22.07
N LYS A 133 -2.99 -3.34 -22.08
CA LYS A 133 -4.05 -4.32 -21.80
C LYS A 133 -3.98 -4.96 -20.42
N ALA A 134 -3.43 -4.25 -19.42
CA ALA A 134 -3.48 -4.68 -18.02
C ALA A 134 -4.92 -4.96 -17.54
N GLU A 135 -5.92 -4.26 -18.07
CA GLU A 135 -7.33 -4.49 -17.78
C GLU A 135 -7.82 -5.88 -18.23
N ASP A 136 -7.17 -6.49 -19.21
CA ASP A 136 -7.50 -7.84 -19.71
C ASP A 136 -6.84 -8.94 -18.88
N LYS A 137 -5.80 -8.62 -18.10
CA LYS A 137 -5.03 -9.60 -17.31
C LYS A 137 -5.81 -10.15 -16.12
N GLU A 138 -5.42 -11.33 -15.66
CA GLU A 138 -5.93 -11.89 -14.42
C GLU A 138 -5.50 -11.06 -13.20
N PRO A 139 -6.31 -10.95 -12.13
CA PRO A 139 -5.89 -10.29 -10.89
C PRO A 139 -4.58 -10.83 -10.31
N SER A 140 -4.34 -12.14 -10.43
CA SER A 140 -3.09 -12.76 -9.98
C SER A 140 -1.87 -12.26 -10.75
N GLU A 141 -1.97 -12.16 -12.08
CA GLU A 141 -0.91 -11.58 -12.91
C GLU A 141 -0.66 -10.11 -12.57
N LEU A 142 -1.72 -9.34 -12.34
CA LEU A 142 -1.62 -7.93 -11.95
C LEU A 142 -0.95 -7.77 -10.59
N ALA A 143 -1.27 -8.65 -9.64
CA ALA A 143 -0.59 -8.68 -8.35
C ALA A 143 0.91 -8.96 -8.54
N ASP A 144 1.29 -9.99 -9.30
CA ASP A 144 2.70 -10.32 -9.54
C ASP A 144 3.48 -9.16 -10.19
N ILE A 145 2.85 -8.44 -11.13
CA ILE A 145 3.43 -7.22 -11.73
C ILE A 145 3.66 -6.14 -10.67
N LEU A 146 2.66 -5.87 -9.81
CA LEU A 146 2.78 -4.90 -8.72
C LEU A 146 3.88 -5.28 -7.74
N PHE A 147 3.94 -6.54 -7.32
CA PHE A 147 5.02 -7.07 -6.48
C PHE A 147 6.38 -6.76 -7.09
N LYS A 148 6.57 -7.11 -8.37
CA LYS A 148 7.84 -6.90 -9.06
C LYS A 148 8.22 -5.42 -9.10
N LYS A 149 7.28 -4.55 -9.48
CA LYS A 149 7.52 -3.10 -9.58
C LYS A 149 7.84 -2.46 -8.24
N ILE A 150 7.11 -2.83 -7.18
CA ILE A 150 7.37 -2.31 -5.82
C ILE A 150 8.73 -2.76 -5.27
N LEU A 151 9.21 -3.94 -5.69
CA LEU A 151 10.54 -4.45 -5.31
C LEU A 151 11.70 -3.86 -6.11
N GLU A 152 11.44 -3.34 -7.31
CA GLU A 152 12.43 -2.73 -8.21
C GLU A 152 12.72 -1.25 -7.90
N GLU A 153 11.91 -0.60 -7.05
CA GLU A 153 12.07 0.82 -6.61
C GLU A 153 12.87 1.00 -5.30
#